data_AF-A0A848V6B5-F1
#
_entry.id   AF-A0A848V6B5-F1
#
_cell.length_a   1.000
_cell.length_b   1.000
_cell.length_c   1.000
_cell.angle_alpha   90.00
_cell.angle_beta   90.00
_cell.angle_gamma   90.00
#
_symmetry.space_group_name_H-M   'P 1'
#
loop_
_entity.id
_entity.type
_entity.pdbx_description
1 polymer ?
#
loop_
_entity_poly.entity_id
_entity_poly.type
_entity_poly.pdbx_seq_one_letter_code
_entity_poly.pdbx_strand_id
1 'polypeptide(L)'
;MHIVITVLIAVAGILFWLGRAASGAREIADTAQEISNIPRKVRYRKKAGKRGLSLIENPVEAATVLMISIARMENVGRVSDEQAGGIATQLAAHMQMERADAEDMILQMRSLTQRLKQPDSTLYPMVDLLKNNIDRQDAQELSAMLQDIAVIDSPINSDQINFIRRFEERMGIGTWA
;
A
#
# COMPACT_ATOMS: atom_id res chain seq x y z
N MET A 1 -0.52 12.97 -33.71
CA MET A 1 -0.52 14.11 -32.77
C MET A 1 -1.57 13.89 -31.67
N HIS A 2 -1.42 12.85 -30.85
CA HIS A 2 -2.31 12.53 -29.70
C HIS A 2 -1.54 12.14 -28.43
N ILE A 3 -0.30 11.69 -28.58
CA ILE A 3 0.59 11.25 -27.48
C ILE A 3 1.01 12.42 -26.57
N VAL A 4 1.11 13.64 -27.12
CA VAL A 4 1.48 14.83 -26.34
C VAL A 4 0.32 15.27 -25.41
N ILE A 5 -0.94 15.02 -25.81
CA ILE A 5 -2.13 15.39 -25.04
C ILE A 5 -2.40 14.37 -23.92
N THR A 6 -2.15 13.07 -24.15
CA THR A 6 -2.30 12.03 -23.12
C THR A 6 -1.23 12.13 -22.03
N VAL A 7 0.00 12.52 -22.38
CA VAL A 7 1.07 12.77 -21.40
C VAL A 7 0.80 14.04 -20.58
N LEU A 8 0.22 15.09 -21.18
CA LEU A 8 -0.16 16.31 -20.45
C LEU A 8 -1.35 16.09 -19.49
N ILE A 9 -2.30 15.22 -19.83
CA ILE A 9 -3.43 14.87 -18.94
C ILE A 9 -2.97 13.93 -17.80
N ALA A 10 -2.03 13.02 -18.05
CA ALA A 10 -1.43 12.18 -17.01
C ALA A 10 -0.62 13.00 -15.98
N VAL A 11 0.09 14.05 -16.42
CA VAL A 11 0.83 14.97 -15.53
C VAL A 11 -0.12 15.91 -14.77
N ALA A 12 -1.26 16.29 -15.37
CA ALA A 12 -2.29 17.10 -14.68
C ALA A 12 -3.02 16.34 -13.57
N GLY A 13 -3.22 15.02 -13.70
CA GLY A 13 -3.82 14.18 -12.65
C GLY A 13 -2.96 14.06 -11.40
N ILE A 14 -1.62 14.02 -11.57
CA ILE A 14 -0.65 13.96 -10.46
C ILE A 14 -0.58 15.30 -9.72
N LEU A 15 -0.68 16.43 -10.43
CA LEU A 15 -0.72 17.77 -9.82
C LEU A 15 -2.06 18.07 -9.12
N PHE A 16 -3.18 17.49 -9.60
CA PHE A 16 -4.49 17.68 -8.99
C PHE A 16 -4.60 17.05 -7.59
N TRP A 17 -3.87 15.95 -7.32
CA TRP A 17 -3.88 15.31 -6.01
C TRP A 17 -2.99 16.03 -4.97
N LEU A 18 -1.87 16.63 -5.40
CA LEU A 18 -1.01 17.43 -4.54
C LEU A 18 -1.67 18.76 -4.08
N GLY A 19 -2.55 19.35 -4.89
CA GLY A 19 -3.26 20.58 -4.56
C GLY A 19 -4.44 20.41 -3.57
N ARG A 20 -4.93 19.18 -3.38
CA ARG A 20 -6.08 18.89 -2.50
C ARG A 20 -5.68 18.60 -1.04
N ALA A 21 -4.40 18.68 -0.72
CA ALA A 21 -3.85 18.70 0.64
C ALA A 21 -3.66 20.13 1.21
N ALA A 22 -4.20 21.16 0.56
CA ALA A 22 -3.97 22.57 0.93
C ALA A 22 -5.05 23.23 1.81
N SER A 23 -5.89 22.46 2.50
CA SER A 23 -6.85 23.00 3.50
C SER A 23 -6.42 22.81 4.96
N GLY A 24 -5.12 22.62 5.23
CA GLY A 24 -4.67 22.46 6.61
C GLY A 24 -3.16 22.48 6.84
N ALA A 25 -2.44 23.49 6.34
CA ALA A 25 -1.21 24.01 6.96
C ALA A 25 -0.61 25.09 6.05
N ARG A 26 -0.69 26.35 6.48
CA ARG A 26 0.36 27.32 6.13
C ARG A 26 1.64 26.84 6.81
N GLU A 27 2.78 27.05 6.16
CA GLU A 27 4.11 26.56 6.56
C GLU A 27 4.38 25.08 6.25
N ILE A 28 4.85 24.82 5.03
CA ILE A 28 6.08 24.07 4.65
C ILE A 28 6.07 24.07 3.10
N ALA A 29 6.29 25.25 2.51
CA ALA A 29 6.62 25.37 1.10
C ALA A 29 8.15 25.41 1.05
N ASP A 30 8.76 24.31 0.58
CA ASP A 30 10.08 24.25 -0.08
C ASP A 30 10.71 22.84 -0.08
N THR A 31 9.94 21.75 0.10
CA THR A 31 10.53 20.40 -0.01
C THR A 31 9.58 19.36 -0.62
N ALA A 32 8.89 19.72 -1.69
CA ALA A 32 7.93 18.81 -2.35
C ALA A 32 8.43 18.22 -3.69
N GLN A 33 9.69 18.45 -4.08
CA GLN A 33 10.21 17.96 -5.38
C GLN A 33 11.28 16.86 -5.28
N GLU A 34 11.53 16.32 -4.08
CA GLU A 34 12.59 15.34 -3.85
C GLU A 34 12.09 14.12 -3.05
N ILE A 35 11.04 13.44 -3.52
CA ILE A 35 10.57 12.17 -2.90
C ILE A 35 10.61 10.99 -3.89
N SER A 36 10.99 11.20 -5.16
CA SER A 36 11.19 10.09 -6.11
C SER A 36 12.62 9.54 -6.13
N ASN A 37 13.60 10.21 -5.50
CA ASN A 37 15.01 9.81 -5.61
C ASN A 37 15.82 9.94 -4.32
N ILE A 38 15.18 9.74 -3.16
CA ILE A 38 15.89 9.80 -1.88
C ILE A 38 16.91 8.64 -1.84
N PRO A 39 18.23 8.93 -1.79
CA PRO A 39 19.26 7.90 -1.80
C PRO A 39 19.04 6.94 -0.63
N ARG A 40 19.18 5.62 -0.85
CA ARG A 40 19.00 4.57 0.18
C ARG A 40 19.57 4.98 1.55
N LYS A 41 20.75 5.61 1.58
CA LYS A 41 21.45 6.10 2.79
C LYS A 41 20.67 7.11 3.65
N VAL A 42 19.80 7.94 3.05
CA VAL A 42 19.02 8.96 3.77
C VAL A 42 17.79 8.34 4.44
N ARG A 43 17.14 7.37 3.80
CA ARG A 43 16.07 6.56 4.40
C ARG A 43 16.56 5.77 5.63
N TYR A 44 17.79 5.23 5.60
CA TYR A 44 18.37 4.51 6.74
C TYR A 44 18.62 5.39 7.97
N ARG A 45 18.99 6.68 7.81
CA ARG A 45 19.24 7.59 8.94
C ARG A 45 17.97 7.95 9.72
N LYS A 46 16.81 8.08 9.05
CA LYS A 46 15.50 8.32 9.72
C LYS A 46 14.95 7.07 10.45
N LYS A 47 15.45 5.89 10.13
CA LYS A 47 14.99 4.59 10.67
C LYS A 47 15.77 4.13 11.91
N ALA A 48 16.71 4.92 12.43
CA ALA A 48 17.44 4.62 13.65
C ALA A 48 16.51 4.59 14.87
N GLY A 49 16.44 3.46 15.59
CA GLY A 49 15.62 3.29 16.80
C GLY A 49 14.21 2.71 16.58
N LYS A 50 13.74 2.61 15.32
CA LYS A 50 12.43 2.04 14.97
C LYS A 50 12.57 0.55 14.60
N ARG A 51 11.57 -0.27 14.92
CA ARG A 51 11.55 -1.73 14.66
C ARG A 51 10.18 -2.20 14.18
N GLY A 52 10.18 -3.20 13.29
CA GLY A 52 8.95 -3.82 12.78
C GLY A 52 8.04 -2.82 12.06
N LEU A 53 6.74 -2.86 12.34
CA LEU A 53 5.72 -2.03 11.69
C LEU A 53 5.93 -0.52 11.89
N SER A 54 6.65 -0.09 12.93
CA SER A 54 6.96 1.33 13.15
C SER A 54 7.87 1.95 12.08
N LEU A 55 8.48 1.12 11.22
CA LEU A 55 9.33 1.56 10.10
C LEU A 55 8.55 1.90 8.83
N ILE A 56 7.24 1.63 8.83
CA ILE A 56 6.33 1.89 7.72
C ILE A 56 5.79 3.30 7.88
N GLU A 57 6.04 4.15 6.90
CA GLU A 57 5.77 5.58 7.01
C GLU A 57 4.89 6.13 5.89
N ASN A 58 4.73 5.38 4.79
CA ASN A 58 3.96 5.83 3.63
C ASN A 58 2.78 4.88 3.32
N PRO A 59 1.72 5.38 2.65
CA PRO A 59 0.53 4.58 2.37
C PRO A 59 0.81 3.37 1.47
N VAL A 60 1.75 3.49 0.53
CA VAL A 60 2.10 2.40 -0.40
C VAL A 60 2.75 1.22 0.33
N GLU A 61 3.69 1.47 1.25
CA GLU A 61 4.30 0.43 2.10
C GLU A 61 3.23 -0.21 3.00
N ALA A 62 2.31 0.58 3.55
CA ALA A 62 1.22 0.08 4.38
C ALA A 62 0.26 -0.84 3.59
N ALA A 63 -0.15 -0.40 2.39
CA ALA A 63 -0.96 -1.22 1.48
C ALA A 63 -0.24 -2.52 1.09
N THR A 64 1.06 -2.44 0.79
CA THR A 64 1.89 -3.61 0.48
C THR A 64 1.93 -4.60 1.65
N VAL A 65 2.04 -4.10 2.88
CA VAL A 65 2.00 -4.95 4.08
C VAL A 65 0.64 -5.62 4.26
N LEU A 66 -0.47 -4.92 4.00
CA LEU A 66 -1.81 -5.53 4.06
C LEU A 66 -1.97 -6.64 3.00
N MET A 67 -1.52 -6.40 1.76
CA MET A 67 -1.51 -7.41 0.69
C MET A 67 -0.63 -8.62 1.01
N ILE A 68 0.55 -8.41 1.60
CA ILE A 68 1.38 -9.52 2.10
C ILE A 68 0.67 -10.25 3.23
N SER A 69 -0.03 -9.55 4.11
CA SER A 69 -0.69 -10.14 5.26
C SER A 69 -1.84 -11.05 4.84
N ILE A 70 -2.65 -10.63 3.87
CA ILE A 70 -3.75 -11.46 3.36
C ILE A 70 -3.26 -12.71 2.63
N ALA A 71 -2.18 -12.60 1.86
CA ALA A 71 -1.56 -13.75 1.20
C ALA A 71 -0.98 -14.76 2.22
N ARG A 72 -0.40 -14.27 3.32
CA ARG A 72 0.16 -15.11 4.40
C ARG A 72 -0.89 -15.90 5.20
N MET A 73 -2.16 -15.52 5.14
CA MET A 73 -3.22 -16.20 5.88
C MET A 73 -3.50 -17.61 5.36
N GLU A 74 -3.29 -17.82 4.07
CA GLU A 74 -3.54 -19.10 3.41
C GLU A 74 -2.41 -20.10 3.66
N ASN A 75 -1.17 -19.73 3.33
CA ASN A 75 -0.06 -20.66 3.19
C ASN A 75 0.85 -20.74 4.44
N VAL A 76 0.27 -20.98 5.62
CA VAL A 76 1.03 -21.14 6.89
C VAL A 76 2.01 -19.98 7.13
N GLY A 77 1.57 -18.76 6.82
CA GLY A 77 2.40 -17.57 6.98
C GLY A 77 3.44 -17.34 5.88
N ARG A 78 3.43 -18.11 4.79
CA ARG A 78 4.25 -17.90 3.58
C ARG A 78 3.41 -17.24 2.49
N VAL A 79 4.08 -16.57 1.56
CA VAL A 79 3.44 -16.00 0.37
C VAL A 79 4.04 -16.73 -0.83
N SER A 80 3.19 -17.27 -1.71
CA SER A 80 3.62 -17.96 -2.93
C SER A 80 4.26 -17.01 -3.94
N ASP A 81 4.87 -17.55 -4.98
CA ASP A 81 5.44 -16.77 -6.09
C ASP A 81 4.33 -16.16 -6.96
N GLU A 82 3.21 -16.85 -7.12
CA GLU A 82 2.02 -16.35 -7.84
C GLU A 82 1.38 -15.18 -7.09
N GLN A 83 1.22 -15.29 -5.76
CA GLN A 83 0.78 -14.18 -4.92
C GLN A 83 1.79 -13.02 -4.94
N ALA A 84 3.10 -13.30 -4.91
CA ALA A 84 4.11 -12.25 -5.07
C ALA A 84 3.96 -11.49 -6.40
N GLY A 85 3.78 -12.26 -7.49
CA GLY A 85 3.57 -11.75 -8.83
C GLY A 85 2.31 -10.90 -8.91
N GLY A 86 1.21 -11.35 -8.30
CA GLY A 86 -0.04 -10.61 -8.18
C GLY A 86 0.13 -9.30 -7.43
N ILE A 87 0.80 -9.31 -6.27
CA ILE A 87 1.05 -8.09 -5.49
C ILE A 87 1.85 -7.09 -6.32
N ALA A 88 2.90 -7.52 -7.03
CA ALA A 88 3.68 -6.62 -7.86
C ALA A 88 2.90 -6.11 -9.09
N THR A 89 1.98 -6.89 -9.64
CA THR A 89 1.05 -6.43 -10.68
C THR A 89 0.14 -5.32 -10.14
N GLN A 90 -0.44 -5.49 -8.95
CA GLN A 90 -1.30 -4.49 -8.32
C GLN A 90 -0.53 -3.20 -8.02
N LEU A 91 0.69 -3.30 -7.49
CA LEU A 91 1.56 -2.14 -7.26
C LEU A 91 1.90 -1.40 -8.55
N ALA A 92 2.19 -2.12 -9.64
CA ALA A 92 2.48 -1.48 -10.91
C ALA A 92 1.24 -0.78 -11.51
N ALA A 93 0.08 -1.42 -11.43
CA ALA A 93 -1.16 -0.92 -12.02
C ALA A 93 -1.74 0.28 -11.25
N HIS A 94 -1.74 0.24 -9.92
CA HIS A 94 -2.42 1.24 -9.09
C HIS A 94 -1.48 2.29 -8.47
N MET A 95 -0.18 1.98 -8.33
CA MET A 95 0.78 2.87 -7.63
C MET A 95 1.85 3.44 -8.56
N GLN A 96 1.70 3.30 -9.89
CA GLN A 96 2.65 3.77 -10.91
C GLN A 96 4.09 3.30 -10.65
N MET A 97 4.25 2.11 -10.09
CA MET A 97 5.54 1.54 -9.71
C MET A 97 6.13 0.72 -10.86
N GLU A 98 7.43 0.83 -11.09
CA GLU A 98 8.11 -0.11 -11.99
C GLU A 98 8.05 -1.52 -11.39
N ARG A 99 7.92 -2.55 -12.24
CA ARG A 99 7.85 -3.95 -11.80
C ARG A 99 9.03 -4.34 -10.90
N ALA A 100 10.25 -3.93 -11.25
CA ALA A 100 11.44 -4.21 -10.46
C ALA A 100 11.39 -3.55 -9.07
N ASP A 101 10.92 -2.30 -8.99
CA ASP A 101 10.74 -1.59 -7.72
C ASP A 101 9.64 -2.23 -6.86
N ALA A 102 8.58 -2.75 -7.49
CA ALA A 102 7.50 -3.46 -6.81
C ALA A 102 7.99 -4.77 -6.18
N GLU A 103 8.83 -5.52 -6.88
CA GLU A 103 9.46 -6.74 -6.36
C GLU A 103 10.39 -6.42 -5.17
N ASP A 104 11.22 -5.39 -5.29
CA ASP A 104 12.07 -4.89 -4.20
C ASP A 104 11.24 -4.46 -2.97
N MET A 105 10.12 -3.76 -3.19
CA MET A 105 9.18 -3.35 -2.14
C MET A 105 8.61 -4.56 -1.40
N ILE A 106 8.17 -5.58 -2.14
CA ILE A 106 7.62 -6.81 -1.56
C ILE A 106 8.69 -7.51 -0.70
N LEU A 107 9.92 -7.64 -1.19
CA LEU A 107 11.01 -8.24 -0.43
C LEU A 107 11.29 -7.47 0.87
N GLN A 108 11.32 -6.14 0.80
CA GLN A 108 11.53 -5.28 1.96
C GLN A 108 10.41 -5.45 2.99
N MET A 109 9.15 -5.36 2.56
CA MET A 109 7.99 -5.44 3.45
C MET A 109 7.79 -6.85 4.03
N ARG A 110 8.10 -7.91 3.27
CA ARG A 110 8.15 -9.29 3.78
C ARG A 110 9.17 -9.41 4.90
N SER A 111 10.37 -8.87 4.71
CA SER A 111 11.43 -8.90 5.73
C SER A 111 11.00 -8.19 7.03
N LEU A 112 10.35 -7.02 6.91
CA LEU A 112 9.85 -6.26 8.06
C LEU A 112 8.73 -6.96 8.83
N THR A 113 7.90 -7.74 8.13
CA THR A 113 6.73 -8.42 8.70
C THR A 113 7.00 -9.89 9.06
N GLN A 114 8.17 -10.43 8.72
CA GLN A 114 8.52 -11.85 8.90
C GLN A 114 8.40 -12.32 10.36
N ARG A 115 8.67 -11.45 11.33
CA ARG A 115 8.62 -11.78 12.77
C ARG A 115 7.21 -11.71 13.37
N LEU A 116 6.22 -11.26 12.58
CA LEU A 116 4.83 -11.21 13.02
C LEU A 116 4.22 -12.61 12.94
N LYS A 117 3.78 -13.10 14.11
CA LYS A 117 3.17 -14.42 14.26
C LYS A 117 1.76 -14.48 13.67
N GLN A 118 1.02 -13.37 13.72
CA GLN A 118 -0.35 -13.26 13.23
C GLN A 118 -0.40 -12.20 12.14
N PRO A 119 -0.70 -12.58 10.87
CA PRO A 119 -0.85 -11.61 9.79
C PRO A 119 -1.88 -10.52 10.10
N ASP A 120 -2.96 -10.87 10.79
CA ASP A 120 -3.98 -9.95 11.30
C ASP A 120 -3.47 -8.79 12.15
N SER A 121 -2.34 -8.98 12.85
CA SER A 121 -1.78 -7.95 13.73
C SER A 121 -1.28 -6.71 12.98
N THR A 122 -1.13 -6.78 11.66
CA THR A 122 -0.74 -5.64 10.82
C THR A 122 -1.92 -4.73 10.50
N LEU A 123 -3.17 -5.22 10.60
CA LEU A 123 -4.33 -4.53 10.07
C LEU A 123 -4.49 -3.13 10.66
N TYR A 124 -4.62 -3.03 11.98
CA TYR A 124 -4.92 -1.74 12.62
C TYR A 124 -3.79 -0.72 12.49
N PRO A 125 -2.51 -1.06 12.74
CA PRO A 125 -1.42 -0.11 12.52
C PRO A 125 -1.37 0.45 11.09
N MET A 126 -1.63 -0.40 10.09
CA MET A 126 -1.61 0.04 8.69
C MET A 126 -2.86 0.84 8.34
N VAL A 127 -4.03 0.44 8.81
CA VAL A 127 -5.27 1.19 8.57
C VAL A 127 -5.23 2.57 9.22
N ASP A 128 -4.69 2.70 10.44
CA ASP A 128 -4.57 4.00 11.10
C ASP A 128 -3.61 4.94 10.34
N LEU A 129 -2.57 4.38 9.67
CA LEU A 129 -1.73 5.14 8.74
C LEU A 129 -2.52 5.56 7.50
N LEU A 130 -3.22 4.61 6.85
CA LEU A 130 -3.94 4.85 5.60
C LEU A 130 -5.08 5.88 5.76
N LYS A 131 -5.82 5.83 6.87
CA LYS A 131 -6.95 6.74 7.15
C LYS A 131 -6.65 8.23 6.97
N ASN A 132 -5.42 8.64 7.23
CA ASN A 132 -5.01 10.04 7.15
C ASN A 132 -4.36 10.39 5.81
N ASN A 133 -4.16 9.42 4.92
CA ASN A 133 -3.33 9.55 3.73
C ASN A 133 -4.02 9.13 2.43
N ILE A 134 -5.12 8.39 2.49
CA ILE A 134 -5.87 7.94 1.31
C ILE A 134 -7.34 8.33 1.40
N ASP A 135 -7.98 8.53 0.26
CA ASP A 135 -9.41 8.86 0.23
C ASP A 135 -10.30 7.60 0.19
N ARG A 136 -11.61 7.81 0.08
CA ARG A 136 -12.60 6.72 0.04
C ARG A 136 -12.46 5.86 -1.21
N GLN A 137 -12.13 6.46 -2.36
CA GLN A 137 -11.99 5.72 -3.61
C GLN A 137 -10.73 4.86 -3.55
N ASP A 138 -9.61 5.42 -3.12
CA ASP A 138 -8.35 4.67 -2.93
C ASP A 138 -8.54 3.49 -1.96
N ALA A 139 -9.34 3.69 -0.90
CA ALA A 139 -9.66 2.63 0.05
C ALA A 139 -10.49 1.51 -0.58
N GLN A 140 -11.43 1.84 -1.48
CA GLN A 140 -12.21 0.86 -2.23
C GLN A 140 -11.33 0.08 -3.21
N GLU A 141 -10.45 0.77 -3.92
CA GLU A 141 -9.46 0.13 -4.80
C GLU A 141 -8.54 -0.80 -4.01
N LEU A 142 -8.07 -0.39 -2.83
CA LEU A 142 -7.28 -1.26 -1.97
C LEU A 142 -8.08 -2.47 -1.45
N SER A 143 -9.37 -2.33 -1.15
CA SER A 143 -10.21 -3.51 -0.83
C SER A 143 -10.26 -4.49 -2.00
N ALA A 144 -10.47 -4.00 -3.22
CA ALA A 144 -10.47 -4.83 -4.42
C ALA A 144 -9.12 -5.52 -4.63
N MET A 145 -8.00 -4.80 -4.47
CA MET A 145 -6.66 -5.39 -4.53
C MET A 145 -6.49 -6.52 -3.50
N LEU A 146 -6.95 -6.33 -2.26
CA LEU A 146 -6.88 -7.40 -1.24
C LEU A 146 -7.69 -8.63 -1.64
N GLN A 147 -8.89 -8.43 -2.20
CA GLN A 147 -9.73 -9.52 -2.71
C GLN A 147 -9.04 -10.26 -3.86
N ASP A 148 -8.46 -9.53 -4.82
CA ASP A 148 -7.73 -10.10 -5.95
C ASP A 148 -6.56 -10.97 -5.50
N ILE A 149 -5.77 -10.50 -4.52
CA ILE A 149 -4.64 -11.29 -3.98
C ILE A 149 -5.14 -12.55 -3.25
N ALA A 150 -6.26 -12.44 -2.53
CA ALA A 150 -6.79 -13.54 -1.74
C ALA A 150 -7.31 -14.72 -2.59
N VAL A 151 -7.64 -14.49 -3.88
CA VAL A 151 -8.19 -15.52 -4.78
C VAL A 151 -7.17 -16.13 -5.73
N ILE A 152 -5.89 -15.72 -5.68
CA ILE A 152 -4.86 -16.17 -6.65
C ILE A 152 -4.62 -17.67 -6.57
N ASP A 153 -4.32 -18.18 -5.38
CA ASP A 153 -3.90 -19.58 -5.20
C ASP A 153 -5.09 -20.50 -4.92
N SER A 154 -6.12 -19.99 -4.24
CA SER A 154 -7.32 -20.74 -3.89
C SER A 154 -8.52 -19.82 -3.64
N PRO A 155 -9.75 -20.37 -3.55
CA PRO A 155 -10.91 -19.59 -3.16
C PRO A 155 -10.71 -18.91 -1.80
N ILE A 156 -11.18 -17.66 -1.71
CA ILE A 156 -11.05 -16.85 -0.50
C ILE A 156 -11.60 -17.57 0.75
N ASN A 157 -10.82 -17.59 1.82
CA ASN A 157 -11.19 -18.25 3.08
C ASN A 157 -11.82 -17.28 4.10
N SER A 158 -12.39 -17.84 5.17
CA SER A 158 -13.09 -17.05 6.20
C SER A 158 -12.21 -16.04 6.94
N ASP A 159 -10.92 -16.32 7.12
CA ASP A 159 -9.99 -15.41 7.78
C ASP A 159 -9.68 -14.20 6.89
N GLN A 160 -9.46 -14.44 5.60
CA GLN A 160 -9.26 -13.41 4.58
C GLN A 160 -10.52 -12.53 4.41
N ILE A 161 -11.72 -13.14 4.36
CA ILE A 161 -13.00 -12.39 4.32
C ILE A 161 -13.12 -11.49 5.56
N ASN A 162 -12.83 -12.02 6.75
CA ASN A 162 -12.87 -11.24 7.99
C ASN A 162 -11.81 -10.13 8.03
N PHE A 163 -10.65 -10.34 7.43
CA PHE A 163 -9.62 -9.32 7.30
C PHE A 163 -10.07 -8.17 6.40
N ILE A 164 -10.58 -8.46 5.20
CA ILE A 164 -11.10 -7.47 4.25
C ILE A 164 -12.28 -6.71 4.86
N ARG A 165 -13.25 -7.41 5.46
CA ARG A 165 -14.39 -6.77 6.13
C ARG A 165 -13.95 -5.79 7.21
N ARG A 166 -13.00 -6.18 8.08
CA ARG A 166 -12.47 -5.29 9.12
C ARG A 166 -11.71 -4.09 8.54
N PHE A 167 -11.00 -4.28 7.43
CA PHE A 167 -10.39 -3.19 6.68
C PHE A 167 -11.46 -2.20 6.20
N GLU A 168 -12.49 -2.69 5.51
CA GLU A 168 -13.58 -1.88 4.94
C GLU A 168 -14.38 -1.12 6.00
N GLU A 169 -14.76 -1.80 7.09
CA GLU A 169 -15.44 -1.19 8.24
C GLU A 169 -14.61 -0.05 8.82
N ARG A 170 -13.32 -0.30 9.02
CA ARG A 170 -12.44 0.67 9.66
C ARG A 170 -12.19 1.85 8.74
N MET A 171 -12.02 1.63 7.43
CA MET A 171 -11.90 2.69 6.43
C MET A 171 -13.22 3.44 6.18
N GLY A 172 -14.35 2.98 6.74
CA GLY A 172 -15.65 3.61 6.56
C GLY A 172 -16.24 3.40 5.16
N ILE A 173 -15.79 2.36 4.45
CA ILE A 173 -16.21 2.03 3.09
C ILE A 173 -17.10 0.79 3.02
N GLY A 174 -17.24 0.06 4.13
CA GLY A 174 -18.08 -1.14 4.21
C GLY A 174 -19.52 -0.85 3.80
N THR A 175 -19.99 -1.54 2.77
CA THR A 175 -21.39 -1.53 2.35
C THR A 175 -22.14 -2.55 3.18
N TRP A 176 -22.75 -2.12 4.29
CA TRP A 176 -23.80 -2.90 4.93
C TRP A 176 -25.14 -2.49 4.29
N ALA A 177 -25.65 -3.35 3.42
CA ALA A 177 -27.08 -3.46 3.09
C ALA A 177 -27.58 -4.78 3.68
#